data_AF-K2RQZ1-F1
#
_entry.id   AF-K2RQZ1-F1
#
_cell.length_a   1.000
_cell.length_b   1.000
_cell.length_c   1.000
_cell.angle_alpha   90.00
_cell.angle_beta   90.00
_cell.angle_gamma   90.00
#
_symmetry.space_group_name_H-M   'P 1'
#
loop_
_entity.id
_entity.type
_entity.pdbx_description
1 polymer ?
#
loop_
_entity_poly.entity_id
_entity_poly.type
_entity_poly.pdbx_seq_one_letter_code
_entity_poly.pdbx_strand_id
1 'polypeptide(L)'
;MQSKLLSFGLLAGTALAQTPPYFDPSSGVNLPATFDVNSTTPQFFVNGGVFARNATQSAPQLFLPANSTFPSNGTQPATFIILMVDPDAPSPQDNSRGEILHWLQPGVRLSRSIEPTAGPNGTQLAMLSATDTDTAAIVPYAGPAPPSVGPHRYIIMLFRQPGDDFELPDGFEQYDGGANRTLFNASEFVQAASLDAPVAATFFLVGNGTDGDGSLTYTGSDAAAGIGGNTTNPEGGSSTGGSNSSASGTASSSDAAETGAAATGTSTASGSAATQSGSGAEKLGVGALIGAVAGAMVLLG
;
A
#
# COMPACT_ATOMS: atom_id res chain seq x y z
N MET A 1 24.62 47.54 -21.54
CA MET A 1 24.78 46.77 -20.29
C MET A 1 23.60 45.82 -20.18
N GLN A 2 23.87 44.51 -20.15
CA GLN A 2 22.89 43.43 -20.34
C GLN A 2 21.86 43.36 -19.21
N SER A 3 20.59 43.18 -19.59
CA SER A 3 19.47 42.93 -18.68
C SER A 3 19.61 41.57 -17.99
N LYS A 4 19.61 41.55 -16.65
CA LYS A 4 19.44 40.32 -15.88
C LYS A 4 17.96 39.94 -15.91
N LEU A 5 17.62 38.94 -16.72
CA LEU A 5 16.36 38.20 -16.58
C LEU A 5 16.47 37.33 -15.32
N LEU A 6 15.81 37.74 -14.25
CA LEU A 6 15.55 36.89 -13.09
C LEU A 6 14.49 35.88 -13.49
N SER A 7 14.91 34.67 -13.84
CA SER A 7 14.02 33.53 -13.99
C SER A 7 13.58 33.07 -12.59
N PHE A 8 12.38 33.45 -12.17
CA PHE A 8 11.69 32.77 -11.08
C PHE A 8 11.23 31.42 -11.62
N GLY A 9 12.04 30.38 -11.36
CA GLY A 9 11.62 28.99 -11.56
C GLY A 9 10.38 28.72 -10.73
N LEU A 10 9.31 28.35 -11.42
CA LEU A 10 8.01 28.00 -10.90
C LEU A 10 8.16 26.93 -9.80
N LEU A 11 7.97 27.30 -8.54
CA LEU A 11 7.83 26.36 -7.43
C LEU A 11 6.44 25.72 -7.57
N ALA A 12 6.36 24.62 -8.32
CA ALA A 12 5.15 23.79 -8.38
C ALA A 12 5.05 22.99 -7.08
N GLY A 13 4.75 23.69 -5.98
CA GLY A 13 4.38 23.08 -4.71
C GLY A 13 2.92 22.67 -4.77
N THR A 14 2.60 21.58 -5.47
CA THR A 14 1.38 20.84 -5.15
C THR A 14 1.62 20.22 -3.79
N ALA A 15 0.97 20.74 -2.75
CA ALA A 15 0.77 19.97 -1.53
C ALA A 15 -0.08 18.76 -1.93
N LEU A 16 0.59 17.67 -2.33
CA LEU A 16 -0.07 16.44 -2.71
C LEU A 16 -0.82 15.95 -1.47
N ALA A 17 -2.12 15.69 -1.64
CA ALA A 17 -2.88 14.93 -0.66
C ALA A 17 -2.09 13.67 -0.30
N GLN A 18 -2.07 13.33 0.98
CA GLN A 18 -1.21 12.28 1.52
C GLN A 18 -1.92 10.93 1.49
N THR A 19 -3.25 10.94 1.45
CA THR A 19 -4.03 9.90 0.78
C THR A 19 -4.05 10.13 -0.73
N PRO A 20 -4.20 9.07 -1.56
CA PRO A 20 -4.42 9.22 -3.00
C PRO A 20 -5.60 10.13 -3.32
N PRO A 21 -5.60 10.79 -4.50
CA PRO A 21 -6.78 11.49 -4.99
C PRO A 21 -8.03 10.59 -4.97
N TYR A 22 -9.18 11.19 -4.63
CA TYR A 22 -10.50 10.55 -4.63
C TYR A 22 -10.69 9.39 -3.64
N PHE A 23 -9.77 9.19 -2.70
CA PHE A 23 -9.95 8.26 -1.60
C PHE A 23 -10.51 8.97 -0.38
N ASP A 24 -11.49 8.35 0.28
CA ASP A 24 -12.09 8.81 1.53
C ASP A 24 -12.09 7.65 2.55
N PRO A 25 -11.66 7.87 3.80
CA PRO A 25 -11.25 9.13 4.44
C PRO A 25 -9.91 9.69 3.92
N SER A 26 -9.76 11.02 3.93
CA SER A 26 -8.57 11.70 3.39
C SER A 26 -7.81 12.58 4.38
N SER A 27 -6.48 12.68 4.19
CA SER A 27 -5.62 13.61 4.93
C SER A 27 -4.64 14.32 4.00
N GLY A 28 -4.41 15.61 4.26
CA GLY A 28 -3.35 16.40 3.63
C GLY A 28 -2.02 16.37 4.41
N VAL A 29 -1.98 15.73 5.57
CA VAL A 29 -0.82 15.69 6.46
C VAL A 29 -0.05 14.39 6.23
N ASN A 30 1.26 14.50 5.98
CA ASN A 30 2.08 13.34 5.66
C ASN A 30 2.31 12.50 6.92
N LEU A 31 2.27 11.19 6.76
CA LEU A 31 2.70 10.19 7.72
C LEU A 31 4.02 9.58 7.23
N PRO A 32 5.18 10.15 7.61
CA PRO A 32 6.46 9.59 7.21
C PRO A 32 6.58 8.12 7.59
N ALA A 33 7.01 7.30 6.64
CA ALA A 33 7.07 5.87 6.80
C ALA A 33 8.31 5.29 6.09
N THR A 34 8.80 4.17 6.61
CA THR A 34 9.97 3.46 6.09
C THR A 34 9.84 1.95 6.28
N PHE A 35 10.35 1.18 5.32
CA PHE A 35 10.53 -0.27 5.46
C PHE A 35 11.95 -0.64 5.92
N ASP A 36 12.84 0.34 6.13
CA ASP A 36 14.19 0.16 6.68
C ASP A 36 14.14 0.00 8.21
N VAL A 37 13.40 -1.00 8.67
CA VAL A 37 13.17 -1.22 10.10
C VAL A 37 14.50 -1.38 10.86
N ASN A 38 14.62 -0.69 11.99
CA ASN A 38 15.82 -0.68 12.85
C ASN A 38 17.07 -0.04 12.22
N SER A 39 16.95 0.68 11.11
CA SER A 39 18.05 1.47 10.56
C SER A 39 18.30 2.74 11.40
N THR A 40 19.57 3.10 11.60
CA THR A 40 19.96 4.38 12.20
C THR A 40 19.86 5.55 11.21
N THR A 41 19.67 5.25 9.93
CA THR A 41 19.54 6.20 8.82
C THR A 41 18.42 5.75 7.88
N PRO A 42 17.16 5.68 8.38
CA PRO A 42 16.05 5.14 7.61
C PRO A 42 15.78 5.98 6.36
N GLN A 43 15.55 5.32 5.22
CA GLN A 43 15.04 6.00 4.03
C GLN A 43 13.53 6.08 4.12
N PHE A 44 13.01 7.31 4.18
CA PHE A 44 11.58 7.56 4.14
C PHE A 44 11.10 7.56 2.70
N PHE A 45 10.10 6.76 2.38
CA PHE A 45 9.59 6.71 1.02
C PHE A 45 8.77 7.96 0.68
N VAL A 46 8.75 8.30 -0.61
CA VAL A 46 7.92 9.41 -1.11
C VAL A 46 6.46 8.97 -1.17
N ASN A 47 5.53 9.91 -1.01
CA ASN A 47 4.12 9.61 -1.16
C ASN A 47 3.82 9.06 -2.57
N GLY A 48 3.20 7.90 -2.66
CA GLY A 48 3.03 7.15 -3.91
C GLY A 48 4.30 6.46 -4.42
N GLY A 49 5.30 6.27 -3.55
CA GLY A 49 6.52 5.53 -3.86
C GLY A 49 6.23 4.08 -4.28
N VAL A 50 6.96 3.59 -5.27
CA VAL A 50 6.80 2.24 -5.80
C VAL A 50 7.77 1.29 -5.13
N PHE A 51 7.27 0.12 -4.74
CA PHE A 51 8.06 -0.92 -4.11
C PHE A 51 8.00 -2.24 -4.87
N ALA A 52 9.08 -3.00 -4.74
CA ALA A 52 9.05 -4.44 -4.96
C ALA A 52 8.21 -5.14 -3.89
N ARG A 53 7.43 -6.15 -4.29
CA ARG A 53 6.56 -6.92 -3.37
C ARG A 53 7.30 -7.45 -2.14
N ASN A 54 8.52 -7.96 -2.32
CA ASN A 54 9.30 -8.55 -1.23
C ASN A 54 9.76 -7.52 -0.18
N ALA A 55 9.95 -6.26 -0.57
CA ALA A 55 10.38 -5.18 0.33
C ALA A 55 9.30 -4.79 1.34
N THR A 56 8.03 -5.12 1.07
CA THR A 56 6.88 -4.68 1.86
C THR A 56 6.24 -5.82 2.66
N GLN A 57 6.91 -6.96 2.84
CA GLN A 57 6.31 -8.11 3.54
C GLN A 57 6.30 -7.96 5.07
N SER A 58 7.12 -7.08 5.61
CA SER A 58 7.07 -6.64 7.01
C SER A 58 6.39 -5.28 7.11
N ALA A 59 5.73 -5.00 8.25
CA ALA A 59 5.08 -3.71 8.48
C ALA A 59 6.11 -2.56 8.46
N PRO A 60 5.77 -1.40 7.87
CA PRO A 60 6.64 -0.24 7.92
C PRO A 60 6.66 0.38 9.33
N GLN A 61 7.74 1.07 9.67
CA GLN A 61 7.76 1.99 10.81
C GLN A 61 7.15 3.32 10.40
N LEU A 62 6.25 3.84 11.24
CA LEU A 62 5.51 5.08 11.01
C LEU A 62 5.93 6.14 12.00
N PHE A 63 5.88 7.41 11.59
CA PHE A 63 6.39 8.52 12.38
C PHE A 63 5.46 9.74 12.30
N LEU A 64 5.60 10.63 13.27
CA LEU A 64 5.05 11.99 13.23
C LEU A 64 6.17 12.99 13.51
N PRO A 65 6.01 14.28 13.15
CA PRO A 65 6.91 15.32 13.63
C PRO A 65 7.04 15.27 15.16
N ALA A 66 8.27 15.28 15.68
CA ALA A 66 8.53 15.09 17.11
C ALA A 66 7.95 16.21 18.00
N ASN A 67 7.64 17.37 17.41
CA ASN A 67 6.98 18.49 18.07
C ASN A 67 5.44 18.43 17.98
N SER A 68 4.87 17.34 17.45
CA SER A 68 3.41 17.19 17.37
C SER A 68 2.81 17.08 18.76
N THR A 69 1.85 17.93 19.07
CA THR A 69 1.14 17.93 20.34
C THR A 69 -0.29 17.43 20.15
N PHE A 70 -0.67 16.41 20.91
CA PHE A 70 -2.01 15.86 20.90
C PHE A 70 -2.62 15.91 22.30
N PRO A 71 -3.91 16.25 22.45
CA PRO A 71 -4.59 16.18 23.74
C PRO A 71 -4.48 14.78 24.34
N SER A 72 -4.17 14.68 25.63
CA SER A 72 -4.12 13.41 26.37
C SER A 72 -5.50 12.75 26.46
N ASN A 73 -5.52 11.43 26.59
CA ASN A 73 -6.71 10.68 27.01
C ASN A 73 -6.79 10.72 28.54
N GLY A 74 -7.35 11.79 29.08
CA GLY A 74 -7.33 12.01 30.54
C GLY A 74 -5.89 12.14 31.05
N THR A 75 -5.46 11.19 31.89
CA THR A 75 -4.10 11.15 32.45
C THR A 75 -3.08 10.46 31.54
N GLN A 76 -3.53 9.74 30.50
CA GLN A 76 -2.66 8.96 29.62
C GLN A 76 -2.27 9.76 28.37
N PRO A 77 -1.05 9.54 27.82
CA PRO A 77 -0.67 10.12 26.54
C PRO A 77 -1.66 9.77 25.43
N ALA A 78 -1.73 10.60 24.40
CA ALA A 78 -2.54 10.32 23.22
C ALA A 78 -2.17 8.98 22.58
N THR A 79 -3.19 8.18 22.26
CA THR A 79 -3.10 6.96 21.46
C THR A 79 -3.77 7.12 20.10
N PHE A 80 -3.37 6.27 19.17
CA PHE A 80 -3.76 6.32 17.77
C PHE A 80 -4.13 4.94 17.25
N ILE A 81 -4.90 4.94 16.17
CA ILE A 81 -5.24 3.75 15.40
C ILE A 81 -4.58 3.87 14.03
N ILE A 82 -3.83 2.85 13.65
CA ILE A 82 -3.34 2.67 12.28
C ILE A 82 -4.39 1.85 11.53
N LEU A 83 -4.80 2.36 10.38
CA LEU A 83 -5.64 1.65 9.40
C LEU A 83 -4.91 1.60 8.06
N MET A 84 -4.77 0.41 7.49
CA MET A 84 -4.18 0.23 6.16
C MET A 84 -5.13 -0.55 5.25
N VAL A 85 -5.41 0.00 4.07
CA VAL A 85 -6.32 -0.59 3.09
C VAL A 85 -5.77 -0.57 1.67
N ASP A 86 -6.25 -1.51 0.85
CA ASP A 86 -6.04 -1.59 -0.60
C ASP A 86 -7.38 -1.50 -1.33
N PRO A 87 -7.74 -0.35 -1.95
CA PRO A 87 -9.01 -0.15 -2.64
C PRO A 87 -9.03 -0.71 -4.07
N ASP A 88 -7.93 -1.30 -4.54
CA ASP A 88 -7.70 -1.62 -5.95
C ASP A 88 -7.81 -3.13 -6.21
N ALA A 89 -8.50 -3.90 -5.37
CA ALA A 89 -8.59 -5.35 -5.55
C ALA A 89 -9.79 -5.81 -6.39
N PRO A 90 -9.62 -6.73 -7.36
CA PRO A 90 -8.38 -7.43 -7.72
C PRO A 90 -7.38 -6.65 -8.59
N SER A 91 -7.77 -5.53 -9.22
CA SER A 91 -6.86 -4.65 -9.96
C SER A 91 -7.31 -3.18 -9.92
N PRO A 92 -6.44 -2.19 -10.20
CA PRO A 92 -6.84 -0.78 -10.18
C PRO A 92 -8.00 -0.42 -11.12
N GLN A 93 -8.28 -1.24 -12.14
CA GLN A 93 -9.37 -1.07 -13.11
C GLN A 93 -10.62 -1.90 -12.77
N ASP A 94 -10.53 -2.80 -11.81
CA ASP A 94 -11.62 -3.65 -11.31
C ASP A 94 -11.46 -3.80 -9.80
N ASN A 95 -12.24 -3.04 -9.05
CA ASN A 95 -12.26 -3.03 -7.58
C ASN A 95 -13.41 -3.87 -6.99
N SER A 96 -13.87 -4.90 -7.72
CA SER A 96 -15.02 -5.73 -7.33
C SER A 96 -14.88 -6.46 -5.98
N ARG A 97 -13.67 -6.55 -5.40
CA ARG A 97 -13.46 -7.12 -4.05
C ARG A 97 -13.56 -6.08 -2.94
N GLY A 98 -13.87 -4.84 -3.27
CA GLY A 98 -13.85 -3.71 -2.35
C GLY A 98 -12.46 -3.48 -1.76
N GLU A 99 -12.40 -2.74 -0.67
CA GLU A 99 -11.13 -2.53 0.02
C GLU A 99 -10.68 -3.82 0.71
N ILE A 100 -9.39 -4.13 0.59
CA ILE A 100 -8.75 -5.17 1.39
C ILE A 100 -8.16 -4.54 2.64
N LEU A 101 -8.55 -5.00 3.82
CA LEU A 101 -7.99 -4.58 5.09
C LEU A 101 -6.62 -5.23 5.32
N HIS A 102 -5.55 -4.45 5.26
CA HIS A 102 -4.17 -4.92 5.41
C HIS A 102 -3.68 -4.82 6.86
N TRP A 103 -4.10 -3.80 7.60
CA TRP A 103 -3.65 -3.60 8.98
C TRP A 103 -4.68 -2.77 9.76
N LEU A 104 -5.02 -3.23 10.97
CA LEU A 104 -5.78 -2.46 11.95
C LEU A 104 -5.11 -2.61 13.32
N GLN A 105 -4.45 -1.56 13.77
CA GLN A 105 -3.68 -1.55 15.01
C GLN A 105 -4.08 -0.34 15.88
N PRO A 106 -4.86 -0.57 16.94
CA PRO A 106 -5.11 0.44 17.95
C PRO A 106 -3.93 0.55 18.94
N GLY A 107 -4.03 1.49 19.87
CA GLY A 107 -3.14 1.65 21.01
C GLY A 107 -1.77 2.25 20.67
N VAL A 108 -1.53 2.66 19.43
CA VAL A 108 -0.21 3.17 19.04
C VAL A 108 0.02 4.53 19.68
N ARG A 109 1.24 4.83 20.14
CA ARG A 109 1.62 6.17 20.59
C ARG A 109 3.02 6.55 20.18
N LEU A 110 3.38 7.83 20.33
CA LEU A 110 4.77 8.26 20.17
C LEU A 110 5.64 7.48 21.17
N SER A 111 6.68 6.82 20.66
CA SER A 111 7.58 6.01 21.46
C SER A 111 8.33 6.90 22.45
N ARG A 112 8.47 6.40 23.68
CA ARG A 112 9.28 7.05 24.72
C ARG A 112 10.68 6.45 24.86
N SER A 113 10.91 5.32 24.18
CA SER A 113 12.13 4.53 24.31
C SER A 113 13.05 4.67 23.09
N ILE A 114 12.58 5.34 22.04
CA ILE A 114 13.34 5.59 20.81
C ILE A 114 13.46 7.09 20.62
N GLU A 115 14.71 7.55 20.57
CA GLU A 115 15.01 8.96 20.31
C GLU A 115 14.52 9.38 18.92
N PRO A 116 14.07 10.64 18.76
CA PRO A 116 13.70 11.15 17.45
C PRO A 116 14.82 10.99 16.41
N THR A 117 14.44 10.63 15.19
CA THR A 117 15.37 10.50 14.06
C THR A 117 15.23 11.66 13.09
N ALA A 118 16.28 11.95 12.33
CA ALA A 118 16.24 12.96 11.28
C ALA A 118 15.44 12.44 10.08
N GLY A 119 14.31 13.09 9.80
CA GLY A 119 13.52 12.89 8.59
C GLY A 119 13.95 13.78 7.43
N PRO A 120 13.15 13.79 6.35
CA PRO A 120 13.37 14.67 5.21
C PRO A 120 13.52 16.13 5.63
N ASN A 121 14.48 16.83 5.01
CA ASN A 121 14.80 18.24 5.28
C ASN A 121 15.23 18.55 6.73
N GLY A 122 15.69 17.54 7.48
CA GLY A 122 16.17 17.71 8.87
C GLY A 122 15.05 17.78 9.92
N THR A 123 13.80 17.53 9.53
CA THR A 123 12.67 17.47 10.47
C THR A 123 12.89 16.35 11.48
N GLN A 124 12.77 16.64 12.77
CA GLN A 124 12.85 15.58 13.79
C GLN A 124 11.55 14.78 13.81
N LEU A 125 11.65 13.46 13.71
CA LEU A 125 10.53 12.53 13.62
C LEU A 125 10.54 11.57 14.81
N ALA A 126 9.41 11.48 15.50
CA ALA A 126 9.19 10.55 16.60
C ALA A 126 8.43 9.32 16.08
N MET A 127 8.94 8.13 16.40
CA MET A 127 8.37 6.87 15.93
C MET A 127 7.06 6.56 16.67
N LEU A 128 6.07 6.04 15.95
CA LEU A 128 4.87 5.45 16.49
C LEU A 128 5.13 4.00 16.91
N SER A 129 4.73 3.63 18.13
CA SER A 129 4.97 2.32 18.75
C SER A 129 3.70 1.77 19.39
N ALA A 130 3.32 0.55 18.98
CA ALA A 130 2.26 -0.24 19.63
C ALA A 130 2.81 -1.07 20.80
N THR A 131 4.09 -1.46 20.75
CA THR A 131 4.76 -2.20 21.83
C THR A 131 4.82 -1.40 23.12
N ASP A 132 4.87 -0.08 22.99
CA ASP A 132 4.83 0.85 24.11
C ASP A 132 3.57 0.65 24.99
N THR A 133 2.41 0.32 24.41
CA THR A 133 1.15 0.08 25.15
C THR A 133 0.80 -1.39 25.34
N ASP A 134 1.62 -2.31 24.81
CA ASP A 134 1.34 -3.75 24.79
C ASP A 134 -0.02 -4.09 24.13
N THR A 135 -0.44 -3.28 23.15
CA THR A 135 -1.71 -3.47 22.45
C THR A 135 -1.52 -4.35 21.21
N ALA A 136 -2.19 -5.50 21.16
CA ALA A 136 -2.19 -6.36 19.99
C ALA A 136 -2.94 -5.71 18.81
N ALA A 137 -2.52 -6.03 17.58
CA ALA A 137 -3.30 -5.68 16.40
C ALA A 137 -4.63 -6.44 16.39
N ILE A 138 -5.73 -5.75 16.09
CA ILE A 138 -7.02 -6.40 15.79
C ILE A 138 -6.89 -7.17 14.48
N VAL A 139 -6.31 -6.51 13.46
CA VAL A 139 -5.97 -7.15 12.19
C VAL A 139 -4.47 -7.01 11.98
N PRO A 140 -3.67 -8.07 12.18
CA PRO A 140 -2.24 -8.02 11.97
C PRO A 140 -1.88 -7.59 10.55
N TYR A 141 -0.74 -6.90 10.40
CA TYR A 141 -0.23 -6.49 9.10
C TYR A 141 -0.11 -7.71 8.16
N ALA A 142 -0.70 -7.59 6.98
CA ALA A 142 -0.47 -8.49 5.86
C ALA A 142 0.22 -7.71 4.75
N GLY A 143 1.39 -8.20 4.31
CA GLY A 143 2.14 -7.55 3.23
C GLY A 143 1.37 -7.54 1.89
N PRO A 144 1.59 -6.53 1.04
CA PRO A 144 1.11 -6.49 -0.34
C PRO A 144 1.39 -7.78 -1.12
N ALA A 145 0.34 -8.33 -1.72
CA ALA A 145 0.44 -9.46 -2.66
C ALA A 145 -0.59 -9.32 -3.81
N PRO A 146 -0.58 -8.18 -4.52
CA PRO A 146 -1.55 -7.94 -5.57
C PRO A 146 -1.33 -8.92 -6.73
N PRO A 147 -2.41 -9.44 -7.34
CA PRO A 147 -2.30 -10.37 -8.47
C PRO A 147 -2.04 -9.64 -9.80
N SER A 148 -2.42 -8.36 -9.90
CA SER A 148 -2.36 -7.57 -11.12
C SER A 148 -0.99 -6.90 -11.32
N VAL A 149 -0.60 -6.66 -12.58
CA VAL A 149 0.64 -5.95 -12.92
C VAL A 149 0.53 -4.47 -12.57
N GLY A 150 -0.63 -3.87 -12.88
CA GLY A 150 -0.95 -2.49 -12.51
C GLY A 150 -0.86 -2.33 -10.99
N PRO A 151 -0.09 -1.35 -10.48
CA PRO A 151 0.17 -1.27 -9.05
C PRO A 151 -1.07 -0.85 -8.28
N HIS A 152 -1.35 -1.58 -7.20
CA HIS A 152 -2.36 -1.26 -6.20
C HIS A 152 -1.84 -0.17 -5.26
N ARG A 153 -2.76 0.65 -4.75
CA ARG A 153 -2.51 1.63 -3.70
C ARG A 153 -2.66 0.97 -2.34
N TYR A 154 -1.62 1.10 -1.52
CA TYR A 154 -1.65 0.69 -0.12
C TYR A 154 -1.65 1.94 0.76
N ILE A 155 -2.82 2.27 1.28
CA ILE A 155 -3.08 3.55 1.95
C ILE A 155 -3.00 3.31 3.44
N ILE A 156 -2.08 3.99 4.12
CA ILE A 156 -1.91 3.94 5.57
C ILE A 156 -2.41 5.25 6.16
N MET A 157 -3.35 5.16 7.09
CA MET A 157 -3.97 6.29 7.76
C MET A 157 -3.81 6.16 9.26
N LEU A 158 -3.61 7.30 9.92
CA LEU A 158 -3.49 7.41 11.35
C LEU A 158 -4.65 8.22 11.91
N PHE A 159 -5.41 7.63 12.82
CA PHE A 159 -6.55 8.27 13.49
C PHE A 159 -6.24 8.50 14.95
N ARG A 160 -6.78 9.57 15.53
CA ARG A 160 -6.77 9.73 16.99
C ARG A 160 -7.73 8.70 17.59
N GLN A 161 -7.24 7.93 18.55
CA GLN A 161 -8.09 6.98 19.26
C GLN A 161 -9.01 7.72 20.25
N PRO A 162 -10.32 7.45 20.28
CA PRO A 162 -11.27 8.21 21.11
C PRO A 162 -11.16 7.91 22.61
N GLY A 163 -10.60 6.75 23.00
CA GLY A 163 -10.38 6.33 24.38
C GLY A 163 -9.07 5.57 24.55
N ASP A 164 -8.80 5.02 25.73
CA ASP A 164 -7.59 4.21 25.98
C ASP A 164 -7.76 2.76 25.51
N ASP A 165 -8.97 2.22 25.66
CA ASP A 165 -9.37 0.94 25.12
C ASP A 165 -10.13 1.17 23.81
N PHE A 166 -9.76 0.44 22.76
CA PHE A 166 -10.45 0.45 21.49
C PHE A 166 -10.94 -0.95 21.17
N GLU A 167 -12.24 -1.04 20.90
CA GLU A 167 -12.90 -2.27 20.46
C GLU A 167 -13.39 -2.07 19.03
N LEU A 168 -13.52 -3.18 18.29
CA LEU A 168 -14.17 -3.13 16.98
C LEU A 168 -15.61 -2.65 17.16
N PRO A 169 -16.09 -1.72 16.32
CA PRO A 169 -17.50 -1.35 16.32
C PRO A 169 -18.38 -2.51 15.82
N ASP A 170 -19.64 -2.50 16.25
CA ASP A 170 -20.64 -3.49 15.85
C ASP A 170 -20.70 -3.64 14.31
N GLY A 171 -20.71 -4.88 13.82
CA GLY A 171 -20.77 -5.21 12.40
C GLY A 171 -19.40 -5.35 11.70
N PHE A 172 -18.30 -5.10 12.41
CA PHE A 172 -16.93 -5.27 11.91
C PHE A 172 -16.20 -6.47 12.52
N GLU A 173 -16.85 -7.27 13.34
CA GLU A 173 -16.26 -8.42 14.06
C GLU A 173 -15.70 -9.47 13.10
N GLN A 174 -16.27 -9.59 11.91
CA GLN A 174 -15.80 -10.51 10.87
C GLN A 174 -14.34 -10.26 10.44
N TYR A 175 -13.82 -9.05 10.66
CA TYR A 175 -12.44 -8.70 10.31
C TYR A 175 -11.43 -9.07 11.40
N ASP A 176 -11.87 -9.36 12.62
CA ASP A 176 -11.00 -9.67 13.76
C ASP A 176 -10.06 -10.86 13.44
N GLY A 177 -8.80 -10.71 13.84
CA GLY A 177 -7.72 -11.65 13.52
C GLY A 177 -7.28 -11.66 12.05
N GLY A 178 -7.99 -10.96 11.15
CA GLY A 178 -7.60 -10.80 9.75
C GLY A 178 -7.80 -12.03 8.86
N ALA A 179 -8.69 -12.95 9.24
CA ALA A 179 -9.07 -14.09 8.40
C ALA A 179 -9.94 -13.66 7.21
N ASN A 180 -10.90 -12.77 7.44
CA ASN A 180 -11.57 -12.02 6.37
C ASN A 180 -10.95 -10.63 6.28
N ARG A 181 -10.69 -10.18 5.05
CA ARG A 181 -10.12 -8.86 4.74
C ARG A 181 -10.82 -8.15 3.60
N THR A 182 -11.68 -8.84 2.86
CA THR A 182 -12.32 -8.31 1.64
C THR A 182 -13.57 -7.52 1.97
N LEU A 183 -14.00 -6.68 1.03
CA LEU A 183 -15.22 -5.87 1.15
C LEU A 183 -15.20 -4.98 2.40
N PHE A 184 -14.02 -4.59 2.87
CA PHE A 184 -13.91 -3.57 3.90
C PHE A 184 -14.31 -2.21 3.31
N ASN A 185 -14.83 -1.33 4.16
CA ASN A 185 -15.16 0.04 3.80
C ASN A 185 -14.63 0.96 4.92
N ALA A 186 -13.50 1.63 4.64
CA ALA A 186 -12.85 2.51 5.60
C ALA A 186 -13.76 3.67 6.04
N SER A 187 -14.57 4.22 5.14
CA SER A 187 -15.49 5.32 5.45
C SER A 187 -16.61 4.90 6.39
N GLU A 188 -17.18 3.70 6.22
CA GLU A 188 -18.17 3.15 7.14
C GLU A 188 -17.54 2.79 8.49
N PHE A 189 -16.33 2.22 8.49
CA PHE A 189 -15.59 1.90 9.71
C PHE A 189 -15.32 3.15 10.54
N VAL A 190 -14.80 4.22 9.93
CA VAL A 190 -14.50 5.48 10.62
C VAL A 190 -15.75 6.07 11.28
N GLN A 191 -16.89 6.02 10.60
CA GLN A 191 -18.17 6.47 11.17
C GLN A 191 -18.61 5.58 12.32
N ALA A 192 -18.59 4.25 12.16
CA ALA A 192 -19.03 3.29 13.17
C ALA A 192 -18.14 3.35 14.43
N ALA A 193 -16.84 3.52 14.26
CA ALA A 193 -15.85 3.67 15.33
C ALA A 193 -15.83 5.09 15.94
N SER A 194 -16.67 6.01 15.47
CA SER A 194 -16.71 7.42 15.91
C SER A 194 -15.34 8.11 15.85
N LEU A 195 -14.59 7.84 14.78
CA LEU A 195 -13.29 8.45 14.54
C LEU A 195 -13.45 9.79 13.82
N ASP A 196 -12.65 10.77 14.22
CA ASP A 196 -12.48 12.02 13.47
C ASP A 196 -11.71 11.78 12.16
N ALA A 197 -11.51 12.83 11.37
CA ALA A 197 -10.66 12.78 10.18
C ALA A 197 -9.23 12.29 10.53
N PRO A 198 -8.56 11.58 9.59
CA PRO A 198 -7.22 11.06 9.83
C PRO A 198 -6.22 12.20 10.08
N VAL A 199 -5.47 12.06 11.17
CA VAL A 199 -4.44 13.01 11.63
C VAL A 199 -3.32 13.13 10.60
N ALA A 200 -2.95 12.01 9.99
CA ALA A 200 -1.95 11.93 8.94
C ALA A 200 -2.20 10.67 8.10
N ALA A 201 -1.71 10.67 6.87
CA ALA A 201 -1.75 9.51 6.00
C ALA A 201 -0.52 9.45 5.11
N THR A 202 -0.30 8.31 4.47
CA THR A 202 0.63 8.14 3.36
C THR A 202 0.14 6.98 2.51
N PHE A 203 0.62 6.85 1.28
CA PHE A 203 0.42 5.62 0.52
C PHE A 203 1.65 5.26 -0.29
N PHE A 204 1.71 3.99 -0.67
CA PHE A 204 2.72 3.47 -1.58
C PHE A 204 2.08 2.50 -2.57
N LEU A 205 2.86 2.11 -3.58
CA LEU A 205 2.39 1.36 -4.74
C LEU A 205 3.13 0.04 -4.86
N VAL A 206 2.39 -1.05 -5.07
CA VAL A 206 2.95 -2.37 -5.37
C VAL A 206 2.11 -3.07 -6.42
N GLY A 207 2.73 -3.70 -7.40
CA GLY A 207 2.10 -4.55 -8.40
C GLY A 207 2.82 -5.88 -8.54
N ASN A 208 2.24 -6.79 -9.32
CA ASN A 208 2.84 -8.08 -9.67
C ASN A 208 3.93 -7.88 -10.73
N GLY A 209 5.12 -7.46 -10.27
CA GLY A 209 6.28 -7.18 -11.11
C GLY A 209 6.82 -5.76 -10.97
N THR A 210 6.26 -4.93 -10.09
CA THR A 210 6.92 -3.68 -9.73
C THR A 210 8.25 -3.96 -9.04
N ASP A 211 9.20 -3.07 -9.29
CA ASP A 211 10.48 -3.01 -8.61
C ASP A 211 10.68 -1.59 -8.07
N GLY A 212 11.44 -1.47 -6.98
CA GLY A 212 11.67 -0.19 -6.32
C GLY A 212 11.78 -0.29 -4.80
N ASP A 213 12.26 0.80 -4.22
CA ASP A 213 12.53 1.00 -2.79
C ASP A 213 11.71 2.16 -2.21
N GLY A 214 10.70 2.64 -2.94
CA GLY A 214 9.87 3.77 -2.55
C GLY A 214 10.50 5.15 -2.74
N SER A 215 11.69 5.25 -3.35
CA SER A 215 12.32 6.55 -3.64
C SER A 215 11.68 7.28 -4.83
N LEU A 216 10.99 6.55 -5.72
CA LEU A 216 10.37 7.07 -6.93
C LEU A 216 8.89 6.68 -7.02
N THR A 217 8.10 7.52 -7.68
CA THR A 217 6.68 7.24 -7.98
C THR A 217 6.53 6.44 -9.27
N TYR A 218 5.34 5.86 -9.48
CA TYR A 218 5.00 5.16 -10.71
C TYR A 218 4.68 6.11 -11.86
N THR A 219 5.01 5.71 -13.10
CA THR A 219 4.77 6.53 -14.31
C THR A 219 3.99 5.81 -15.41
N GLY A 220 3.62 4.53 -15.21
CA GLY A 220 2.82 3.76 -16.16
C GLY A 220 1.32 4.06 -16.06
N SER A 221 0.60 3.91 -17.18
CA SER A 221 -0.82 4.25 -17.31
C SER A 221 -1.79 3.22 -16.72
N ASP A 222 -1.28 2.07 -16.27
CA ASP A 222 -2.02 0.96 -15.67
C ASP A 222 -2.21 1.12 -14.14
N ALA A 223 -1.76 2.23 -13.56
CA ALA A 223 -2.12 2.60 -12.19
C ALA A 223 -3.56 3.13 -12.08
N ALA A 224 -4.06 3.17 -10.84
CA ALA A 224 -5.33 3.81 -10.51
C ALA A 224 -5.39 5.26 -11.02
N ALA A 225 -6.59 5.74 -11.34
CA ALA A 225 -6.77 7.10 -11.84
C ALA A 225 -6.18 8.16 -10.90
N GLY A 226 -5.53 9.18 -11.48
CA GLY A 226 -4.85 10.23 -10.73
C GLY A 226 -3.44 9.85 -10.25
N ILE A 227 -3.00 8.60 -10.47
CA ILE A 227 -1.64 8.12 -10.20
C ILE A 227 -0.94 7.81 -11.53
N GLY A 228 0.29 8.33 -11.73
CA GLY A 228 1.18 7.96 -12.84
C GLY A 228 0.59 8.04 -14.25
N GLY A 229 0.65 9.20 -14.92
CA GLY A 229 0.27 9.36 -16.34
C GLY A 229 -1.21 9.17 -16.68
N ASN A 230 -1.99 8.48 -15.85
CA ASN A 230 -3.43 8.29 -16.01
C ASN A 230 -4.20 9.48 -15.42
N THR A 231 -4.47 10.48 -16.27
CA THR A 231 -5.31 11.65 -15.92
C THR A 231 -6.78 11.45 -16.30
N THR A 232 -7.19 10.24 -16.73
CA THR A 232 -8.59 9.98 -17.01
C THR A 232 -9.37 9.85 -15.71
N ASN A 233 -10.25 10.80 -15.48
CA ASN A 233 -11.12 10.89 -14.33
C ASN A 233 -12.03 9.64 -14.29
N PRO A 234 -12.15 8.90 -13.16
CA PRO A 234 -13.23 7.94 -13.05
C PRO A 234 -14.51 8.74 -12.88
N GLU A 235 -15.34 8.78 -13.92
CA GLU A 235 -16.67 9.40 -13.86
C GLU A 235 -17.45 8.73 -12.73
N GLY A 236 -17.66 9.50 -11.66
CA GLY A 236 -18.38 9.06 -10.48
C GLY A 236 -19.84 8.72 -10.78
N GLY A 237 -20.37 7.81 -9.95
CA GLY A 237 -21.78 7.50 -9.91
C GLY A 237 -22.65 8.76 -9.85
N SER A 238 -23.58 8.81 -10.81
CA SER A 238 -24.89 9.48 -10.76
C SER A 238 -24.93 10.89 -10.13
N SER A 239 -24.87 11.92 -10.97
CA SER A 239 -25.84 13.01 -10.87
C SER A 239 -26.17 13.65 -12.23
N THR A 240 -27.47 13.84 -12.36
CA THR A 240 -28.31 14.35 -13.44
C THR A 240 -27.85 15.62 -14.17
N GLY A 241 -27.94 15.59 -15.50
CA GLY A 241 -28.53 16.68 -16.29
C GLY A 241 -27.58 17.61 -17.04
N GLY A 242 -27.75 17.68 -18.38
CA GLY A 242 -27.35 18.85 -19.17
C GLY A 242 -26.66 18.53 -20.49
N SER A 243 -27.45 18.18 -21.50
CA SER A 243 -27.05 18.14 -22.91
C SER A 243 -26.40 19.44 -23.38
N ASN A 244 -25.25 19.36 -24.06
CA ASN A 244 -25.02 20.17 -25.25
C ASN A 244 -24.01 19.53 -26.22
N SER A 245 -24.44 19.42 -27.47
CA SER A 245 -23.75 18.92 -28.65
C SER A 245 -22.67 19.86 -29.17
N SER A 246 -21.58 19.31 -29.71
CA SER A 246 -20.93 19.84 -30.91
C SER A 246 -19.97 18.82 -31.53
N ALA A 247 -20.22 18.50 -32.80
CA ALA A 247 -19.47 17.59 -33.65
C ALA A 247 -18.33 18.29 -34.41
N SER A 248 -17.24 17.56 -34.65
CA SER A 248 -16.38 17.60 -35.85
C SER A 248 -15.40 16.43 -35.71
N GLY A 249 -15.34 15.38 -36.54
CA GLY A 249 -15.40 15.36 -37.99
C GLY A 249 -14.01 15.62 -38.54
N THR A 250 -13.26 14.57 -38.89
CA THR A 250 -12.39 14.44 -40.09
C THR A 250 -11.77 13.04 -40.11
N ALA A 251 -12.09 12.30 -41.17
CA ALA A 251 -11.48 11.03 -41.56
C ALA A 251 -10.25 11.29 -42.45
N SER A 252 -9.27 10.38 -42.43
CA SER A 252 -8.34 10.17 -43.54
C SER A 252 -8.07 8.68 -43.71
N SER A 253 -8.54 8.19 -44.85
CA SER A 253 -8.35 6.87 -45.44
C SER A 253 -7.03 6.76 -46.20
N SER A 254 -6.46 5.56 -46.25
CA SER A 254 -5.65 5.12 -47.39
C SER A 254 -5.91 3.64 -47.66
N ASP A 255 -6.62 3.39 -48.76
CA ASP A 255 -6.80 2.11 -49.41
C ASP A 255 -5.50 1.61 -50.06
N ALA A 256 -5.29 0.28 -50.05
CA ALA A 256 -4.93 -0.48 -51.24
C ALA A 256 -5.14 -2.00 -50.99
N ALA A 257 -6.16 -2.55 -51.65
CA ALA A 257 -6.33 -3.98 -51.96
C ALA A 257 -5.22 -4.45 -52.95
N GLU A 258 -4.97 -5.73 -53.23
CA GLU A 258 -5.93 -6.79 -53.56
C GLU A 258 -5.23 -8.18 -53.71
N THR A 259 -6.06 -9.23 -53.74
CA THR A 259 -5.89 -10.60 -54.29
C THR A 259 -5.06 -11.61 -53.46
N GLY A 260 -5.45 -12.86 -53.25
CA GLY A 260 -6.62 -13.64 -53.67
C GLY A 260 -6.38 -15.14 -53.45
N ALA A 261 -7.48 -15.87 -53.34
CA ALA A 261 -7.67 -17.33 -53.51
C ALA A 261 -7.37 -18.30 -52.35
N ALA A 262 -8.42 -19.09 -52.07
CA ALA A 262 -8.50 -20.23 -51.17
C ALA A 262 -8.17 -21.55 -51.88
N ALA A 263 -7.75 -22.59 -51.13
CA ALA A 263 -8.31 -23.95 -51.16
C ALA A 263 -7.49 -24.93 -50.27
N THR A 264 -8.19 -25.52 -49.30
CA THR A 264 -8.29 -26.94 -48.92
C THR A 264 -7.14 -27.93 -49.23
N GLY A 265 -6.69 -28.69 -48.21
CA GLY A 265 -5.94 -29.94 -48.43
C GLY A 265 -5.41 -30.60 -47.15
N THR A 266 -5.81 -31.84 -46.93
CA THR A 266 -5.74 -32.68 -45.72
C THR A 266 -4.36 -33.32 -45.44
N SER A 267 -4.11 -33.63 -44.15
CA SER A 267 -3.27 -34.69 -43.53
C SER A 267 -2.08 -35.32 -44.27
N THR A 268 -0.95 -35.51 -43.58
CA THR A 268 -0.29 -36.83 -43.34
C THR A 268 0.83 -36.69 -42.30
N ALA A 269 0.93 -37.67 -41.41
CA ALA A 269 1.93 -37.82 -40.36
C ALA A 269 3.19 -38.58 -40.83
N SER A 270 4.34 -38.30 -40.20
CA SER A 270 5.51 -39.17 -39.95
C SER A 270 6.53 -38.31 -39.19
N GLY A 271 7.22 -38.71 -38.12
CA GLY A 271 7.53 -40.02 -37.57
C GLY A 271 9.04 -40.10 -37.28
N SER A 272 9.40 -40.54 -36.07
CA SER A 272 10.74 -40.91 -35.51
C SER A 272 11.23 -39.96 -34.40
N ALA A 273 11.25 -40.31 -33.10
CA ALA A 273 11.99 -41.37 -32.37
C ALA A 273 13.52 -41.15 -32.43
N ALA A 274 14.36 -41.27 -31.39
CA ALA A 274 14.34 -41.67 -29.98
C ALA A 274 15.64 -41.05 -29.34
N THR A 275 16.01 -41.05 -28.05
CA THR A 275 16.15 -42.15 -27.08
C THR A 275 16.53 -41.61 -25.69
N GLN A 276 16.15 -42.38 -24.66
CA GLN A 276 16.42 -42.29 -23.22
C GLN A 276 17.90 -42.34 -22.78
N SER A 277 18.15 -41.92 -21.54
CA SER A 277 18.73 -42.83 -20.53
C SER A 277 18.21 -42.50 -19.11
N GLY A 278 17.67 -43.51 -18.42
CA GLY A 278 17.44 -43.54 -16.96
C GLY A 278 18.77 -43.64 -16.18
N SER A 279 18.83 -43.68 -14.86
CA SER A 279 18.09 -44.46 -13.84
C SER A 279 18.05 -43.65 -12.50
N GLY A 280 17.07 -43.73 -11.60
CA GLY A 280 16.65 -44.86 -10.73
C GLY A 280 16.80 -44.38 -9.27
N ALA A 281 15.71 -44.10 -8.53
CA ALA A 281 15.07 -44.96 -7.51
C ALA A 281 15.97 -45.13 -6.24
N GLU A 282 15.57 -44.94 -4.97
CA GLU A 282 14.37 -45.25 -4.18
C GLU A 282 14.38 -44.38 -2.89
N LYS A 283 13.28 -43.79 -2.39
CA LYS A 283 12.17 -44.32 -1.56
C LYS A 283 12.48 -44.55 -0.06
N LEU A 284 11.65 -43.87 0.77
CA LEU A 284 11.18 -44.16 2.14
C LEU A 284 12.07 -43.93 3.37
N GLY A 285 11.49 -43.27 4.38
CA GLY A 285 11.90 -43.41 5.77
C GLY A 285 11.39 -42.31 6.71
N VAL A 286 10.20 -42.49 7.27
CA VAL A 286 9.69 -41.73 8.43
C VAL A 286 10.53 -42.05 9.67
N GLY A 287 10.89 -41.06 10.48
CA GLY A 287 11.52 -41.28 11.79
C GLY A 287 11.73 -39.99 12.59
N ALA A 288 10.84 -39.73 13.55
CA ALA A 288 11.03 -38.74 14.59
C ALA A 288 12.15 -39.18 15.54
N LEU A 289 13.02 -38.26 15.98
CA LEU A 289 13.82 -38.45 17.19
C LEU A 289 14.01 -37.14 17.97
N ILE A 290 13.62 -37.22 19.23
CA ILE A 290 13.81 -36.29 20.34
C ILE A 290 15.27 -36.37 20.80
N GLY A 291 15.89 -35.26 21.22
CA GLY A 291 17.17 -35.34 21.95
C GLY A 291 17.94 -34.03 22.15
N ALA A 292 17.58 -33.32 23.24
CA ALA A 292 18.43 -32.54 24.16
C ALA A 292 19.66 -31.77 23.64
N VAL A 293 19.61 -30.43 23.75
CA VAL A 293 20.80 -29.56 23.82
C VAL A 293 21.06 -29.21 25.29
N ALA A 294 22.23 -29.60 25.78
CA ALA A 294 22.75 -29.24 27.08
C ALA A 294 23.24 -27.78 27.08
N GLY A 295 22.73 -26.98 28.02
CA GLY A 295 23.20 -25.62 28.30
C GLY A 295 23.84 -25.55 29.69
N ALA A 296 25.13 -25.19 29.72
CA ALA A 296 25.97 -25.10 30.90
C ALA A 296 25.55 -23.98 31.86
N MET A 297 25.48 -24.30 33.16
CA MET A 297 25.40 -23.34 34.26
C MET A 297 26.77 -22.71 34.50
N VAL A 298 26.84 -21.38 34.46
CA VAL A 298 27.97 -20.60 35.00
C VAL A 298 27.66 -20.26 36.45
N LEU A 299 28.55 -20.72 37.33
CA LEU A 299 28.61 -20.40 38.75
C LEU A 299 29.44 -19.13 38.92
N LEU A 300 28.88 -18.10 39.57
CA LEU A 300 29.64 -17.00 40.15
C LEU A 300 29.25 -16.91 41.63
N GLY A 301 30.27 -16.93 42.48
CA GLY A 301 30.15 -16.71 43.93
C GLY A 301 30.06 -15.25 44.30
#